data_AF-A0A2R5LDR9-F1
#
_entry.id   AF-A0A2R5LDR9-F1
#
_cell.length_a   1.000
_cell.length_b   1.000
_cell.length_c   1.000
_cell.angle_alpha   90.00
_cell.angle_beta   90.00
_cell.angle_gamma   90.00
#
_symmetry.space_group_name_H-M   'P 1'
#
loop_
_entity.id
_entity.type
_entity.pdbx_description
1 polymer ?
#
loop_
_entity_poly.entity_id
_entity_poly.type
_entity_poly.pdbx_seq_one_letter_code
_entity_poly.pdbx_strand_id
1 'polypeptide(L)'
;MSKTTKIKHVTKEVLEEYVLPNEHQQIVRILSGRGNNLHEVESSSGETFLVSMPTKFRKNIWVKRGDFVIVDPIEEGDRVKAEITRILYRDQIKYIKEEGKWPKGFEEQNSEDIDVKSSSSEDEESELFVNTNRPNVVYEESESSEDTE
;
A
#
# COMPACT_ATOMS: atom_id res chain seq x y z
N MET A 1 2.39 -31.84 -1.24
CA MET A 1 2.14 -30.62 -0.43
C MET A 1 0.66 -30.28 -0.47
N SER A 2 0.03 -30.08 0.70
CA SER A 2 -1.38 -29.67 0.78
C SER A 2 -1.58 -28.25 0.22
N LYS A 3 -2.81 -27.92 -0.21
CA LYS A 3 -3.18 -26.57 -0.65
C LYS A 3 -2.83 -25.52 0.40
N THR A 4 -3.08 -25.83 1.67
CA THR A 4 -2.76 -24.95 2.82
C THR A 4 -1.27 -24.68 2.94
N THR A 5 -0.42 -25.69 2.74
CA THR A 5 1.03 -25.54 2.81
C THR A 5 1.56 -24.65 1.68
N LYS A 6 0.97 -24.77 0.48
CA LYS A 6 1.32 -23.89 -0.65
C LYS A 6 0.94 -22.43 -0.37
N ILE A 7 -0.26 -22.19 0.18
CA ILE A 7 -0.71 -20.84 0.56
C ILE A 7 0.26 -20.23 1.57
N LYS A 8 0.59 -20.96 2.64
CA LYS A 8 1.54 -20.49 3.66
C LYS A 8 2.90 -20.13 3.06
N HIS A 9 3.40 -20.91 2.11
CA HIS A 9 4.67 -20.64 1.47
C HIS A 9 4.59 -19.38 0.59
N VAL A 10 3.55 -19.25 -0.22
CA VAL A 10 3.34 -18.08 -1.09
C VAL A 10 3.17 -16.80 -0.26
N THR A 11 2.39 -16.83 0.82
CA THR A 11 2.21 -15.65 1.69
C THR A 11 3.51 -15.26 2.37
N LYS A 12 4.31 -16.24 2.80
CA LYS A 12 5.61 -15.99 3.43
C LYS A 12 6.59 -15.34 2.44
N GLU A 13 6.68 -15.89 1.24
CA GLU A 13 7.55 -15.41 0.17
C GLU A 13 7.22 -13.96 -0.23
N VAL A 14 5.94 -13.60 -0.30
CA VAL A 14 5.51 -12.26 -0.72
C VAL A 14 5.72 -11.21 0.39
N LEU A 15 5.65 -11.60 1.67
CA LEU A 15 5.83 -10.67 2.79
C LEU A 15 7.30 -10.53 3.22
N GLU A 16 8.11 -11.59 3.17
CA GLU A 16 9.45 -11.61 3.76
C GLU A 16 10.58 -11.39 2.76
N GLU A 17 10.33 -11.53 1.45
CA GLU A 17 11.37 -11.41 0.42
C GLU A 17 11.47 -9.96 -0.09
N TYR A 18 12.59 -9.30 0.21
CA TYR A 18 12.93 -7.98 -0.33
C TYR A 18 13.71 -8.17 -1.64
N VAL A 19 13.00 -8.03 -2.77
CA VAL A 19 13.57 -8.24 -4.11
C VAL A 19 13.78 -6.89 -4.79
N LEU A 20 14.95 -6.72 -5.39
CA LEU A 20 15.23 -5.59 -6.27
C LEU A 20 14.77 -5.93 -7.69
N PRO A 21 14.21 -4.95 -8.43
CA PRO A 21 13.85 -5.17 -9.83
C PRO A 21 15.10 -5.54 -10.65
N ASN A 22 14.97 -6.58 -11.46
CA ASN A 22 15.99 -7.01 -12.42
C ASN A 22 15.94 -6.14 -13.70
N GLU A 23 16.94 -6.23 -14.58
CA GLU A 23 17.06 -5.36 -15.77
C GLU A 23 15.89 -5.49 -16.75
N HIS A 24 15.33 -6.69 -16.89
CA HIS A 24 14.16 -6.94 -17.75
C HIS A 24 12.84 -6.63 -17.05
N GLN A 25 12.85 -6.45 -15.74
CA GLN A 25 11.65 -6.27 -14.95
C GLN A 25 11.32 -4.80 -14.80
N GLN A 26 10.03 -4.49 -14.81
CA GLN A 26 9.55 -3.14 -14.62
C GLN A 26 8.62 -3.05 -13.41
N ILE A 27 8.69 -1.92 -12.71
CA ILE A 27 7.69 -1.56 -11.70
C ILE A 27 6.54 -0.85 -12.41
N VAL A 28 5.32 -1.29 -12.11
CA VAL A 28 4.08 -0.71 -12.66
C VAL A 28 3.05 -0.55 -11.55
N ARG A 29 2.08 0.34 -11.77
CA ARG A 29 0.98 0.60 -10.85
C ARG A 29 -0.30 -0.04 -11.34
N ILE A 30 -1.07 -0.65 -10.44
CA ILE A 30 -2.37 -1.24 -10.77
C ILE A 30 -3.45 -0.16 -10.84
N LEU A 31 -4.16 -0.09 -11.96
CA LEU A 31 -5.32 0.78 -12.14
C LEU A 31 -6.63 0.05 -11.82
N SER A 32 -6.87 -1.08 -12.48
CA SER A 32 -8.13 -1.82 -12.34
C SER A 32 -7.99 -3.31 -12.66
N GLY A 33 -8.90 -4.13 -12.16
CA GLY A 33 -9.02 -5.54 -12.58
C GLY A 33 -9.94 -5.67 -13.79
N ARG A 34 -9.48 -6.28 -14.88
CA ARG A 34 -10.25 -6.47 -16.12
C ARG A 34 -10.94 -7.84 -16.22
N GLY A 35 -10.88 -8.64 -15.17
CA GLY A 35 -11.45 -9.98 -15.10
C GLY A 35 -10.49 -11.06 -15.61
N ASN A 36 -10.83 -12.35 -15.42
CA ASN A 36 -10.00 -13.49 -15.82
C ASN A 36 -8.53 -13.44 -15.32
N ASN A 37 -8.31 -12.93 -14.09
CA ASN A 37 -6.97 -12.71 -13.52
C ASN A 37 -6.07 -11.78 -14.37
N LEU A 38 -6.68 -10.90 -15.17
CA LEU A 38 -6.01 -9.81 -15.87
C LEU A 38 -6.18 -8.50 -15.10
N HIS A 39 -5.11 -7.74 -15.05
CA HIS A 39 -5.06 -6.44 -14.41
C HIS A 39 -4.60 -5.41 -15.42
N GLU A 40 -5.25 -4.26 -15.43
CA GLU A 40 -4.79 -3.09 -16.15
C GLU A 40 -3.81 -2.33 -15.27
N VAL A 41 -2.63 -2.06 -15.83
CA VAL A 41 -1.54 -1.38 -15.15
C VAL A 41 -1.07 -0.19 -15.95
N GLU A 42 -0.40 0.71 -15.24
CA GLU A 42 0.25 1.89 -15.78
C GLU A 42 1.77 1.79 -15.60
N SER A 43 2.49 2.02 -16.69
CA SER A 43 3.94 2.13 -16.74
C SER A 43 4.44 3.41 -16.07
N SER A 44 5.72 3.49 -15.73
CA SER A 44 6.36 4.75 -15.30
C SER A 44 6.30 5.84 -16.37
N SER A 45 6.11 5.45 -17.64
CA SER A 45 5.92 6.35 -18.79
C SER A 45 4.46 6.80 -18.98
N GLY A 46 3.50 6.30 -18.19
CA GLY A 46 2.07 6.58 -18.33
C GLY A 46 1.33 5.71 -19.36
N GLU A 47 2.01 4.74 -19.98
CA GLU A 47 1.35 3.78 -20.88
C GLU A 47 0.55 2.75 -20.12
N THR A 48 -0.67 2.44 -20.59
CA THR A 48 -1.53 1.42 -19.99
C THR A 48 -1.54 0.13 -20.80
N PHE A 49 -1.47 -1.00 -20.10
CA PHE A 49 -1.52 -2.33 -20.72
C PHE A 49 -2.09 -3.38 -19.76
N LEU A 50 -2.39 -4.57 -20.28
CA LEU A 50 -2.88 -5.68 -19.49
C LEU A 50 -1.72 -6.58 -19.06
N VAL A 51 -1.81 -7.02 -17.80
CA VAL A 51 -0.89 -7.99 -17.22
C VAL A 51 -1.64 -9.19 -16.69
N SER A 52 -1.01 -10.35 -16.83
CA SER A 52 -1.51 -11.62 -16.30
C SER A 52 -1.00 -11.84 -14.88
N MET A 53 -1.87 -12.31 -14.00
CA MET A 53 -1.48 -12.75 -12.66
C MET A 53 -1.05 -14.23 -12.69
N PRO A 54 0.15 -14.59 -12.18
CA PRO A 54 0.59 -15.97 -12.10
C PRO A 54 -0.34 -16.84 -11.28
N THR A 55 -0.38 -18.12 -11.64
CA THR A 55 -1.21 -19.13 -10.97
C THR A 55 -0.92 -19.27 -9.47
N LYS A 56 0.32 -18.98 -9.02
CA LYS A 56 0.71 -18.99 -7.60
C LYS A 56 -0.05 -17.97 -6.75
N PHE A 57 -0.44 -16.84 -7.33
CA PHE A 57 -1.09 -15.74 -6.60
C PHE A 57 -2.62 -15.77 -6.72
N ARG A 58 -3.16 -16.44 -7.75
CA ARG A 58 -4.61 -16.55 -7.96
C ARG A 58 -5.30 -17.16 -6.75
N LYS A 59 -6.30 -16.46 -6.19
CA LYS A 59 -7.10 -16.85 -5.00
C LYS A 59 -6.35 -16.81 -3.66
N ASN A 60 -5.06 -16.48 -3.68
CA ASN A 60 -4.24 -16.42 -2.46
C ASN A 60 -3.92 -14.97 -2.08
N ILE A 61 -3.74 -14.10 -3.09
CA ILE A 61 -3.39 -12.70 -2.90
C ILE A 61 -4.36 -11.85 -3.70
N TRP A 62 -4.81 -10.76 -3.10
CA TRP A 62 -5.66 -9.77 -3.71
C TRP A 62 -4.87 -8.47 -3.87
N VAL A 63 -4.99 -7.87 -5.05
CA VAL A 63 -4.39 -6.59 -5.40
C VAL A 63 -5.50 -5.56 -5.57
N LYS A 64 -5.30 -4.36 -5.04
CA LYS A 64 -6.21 -3.23 -5.17
C LYS A 64 -5.64 -2.19 -6.15
N ARG A 65 -6.47 -1.21 -6.50
CA ARG A 65 -6.03 -0.03 -7.26
C ARG A 65 -5.01 0.74 -6.43
N GLY A 66 -3.95 1.21 -7.08
CA GLY A 66 -2.84 1.94 -6.45
C GLY A 66 -1.72 1.05 -5.93
N ASP A 67 -1.89 -0.29 -5.94
CA ASP A 67 -0.80 -1.20 -5.57
C ASP A 67 0.28 -1.21 -6.66
N PHE A 68 1.53 -1.41 -6.23
CA PHE A 68 2.68 -1.55 -7.11
C PHE A 68 3.05 -3.01 -7.30
N VAL A 69 3.42 -3.38 -8.51
CA VAL A 69 3.84 -4.73 -8.84
C VAL A 69 5.05 -4.72 -9.75
N ILE A 70 5.87 -5.75 -9.63
CA ILE A 70 6.97 -6.03 -10.56
C ILE A 70 6.44 -6.93 -11.66
N VAL A 71 6.64 -6.53 -12.90
CA VAL A 71 6.21 -7.25 -14.09
C VAL A 71 7.40 -7.67 -14.95
N ASP A 72 7.24 -8.81 -15.60
CA ASP A 72 8.16 -9.35 -16.60
C ASP A 72 7.49 -9.26 -17.98
N PRO A 73 8.04 -8.47 -18.92
CA PRO A 73 7.45 -8.26 -20.24
C PRO A 73 7.46 -9.54 -21.08
N ILE A 74 6.39 -9.74 -21.84
CA ILE A 74 6.21 -10.86 -22.77
C ILE A 74 6.19 -10.29 -24.19
N GLU A 75 7.24 -10.55 -24.98
CA GLU A 75 7.40 -10.01 -26.33
C GLU A 75 6.33 -10.53 -27.32
N GLU A 76 5.76 -11.71 -27.07
CA GLU A 76 4.79 -12.38 -27.94
C GLU A 76 3.33 -11.98 -27.68
N GLY A 77 3.08 -11.10 -26.70
CA GLY A 77 1.74 -10.77 -26.24
C GLY A 77 1.06 -9.65 -27.05
N ASP A 78 -0.08 -9.94 -27.69
CA ASP A 78 -0.89 -8.93 -28.40
C ASP A 78 -1.59 -7.96 -27.42
N ARG A 79 -2.50 -8.51 -26.59
CA ARG A 79 -3.26 -7.70 -25.60
C ARG A 79 -2.66 -7.71 -24.20
N VAL A 80 -2.05 -8.83 -23.82
CA VAL A 80 -1.43 -9.02 -22.49
C VAL A 80 0.07 -8.94 -22.69
N LYS A 81 0.68 -7.85 -22.23
CA LYS A 81 2.08 -7.53 -22.54
C LYS A 81 3.08 -7.96 -21.48
N ALA A 82 2.61 -8.34 -20.28
CA ALA A 82 3.51 -8.76 -19.21
C ALA A 82 2.84 -9.72 -18.22
N GLU A 83 3.66 -10.40 -17.42
CA GLU A 83 3.24 -11.22 -16.28
C GLU A 83 3.72 -10.62 -14.96
N ILE A 84 2.89 -10.63 -13.92
CA ILE A 84 3.25 -10.13 -12.58
C ILE A 84 4.21 -11.11 -11.91
N THR A 85 5.47 -10.75 -11.65
CA THR A 85 6.38 -11.64 -10.90
C THR A 85 6.16 -11.54 -9.39
N ARG A 86 6.02 -10.31 -8.88
CA ARG A 86 5.95 -9.96 -7.45
C ARG A 86 4.99 -8.81 -7.21
N ILE A 87 4.38 -8.81 -6.02
CA ILE A 87 3.51 -7.75 -5.53
C ILE A 87 4.29 -7.00 -4.45
N LEU A 88 4.31 -5.68 -4.51
CA LEU A 88 5.10 -4.84 -3.62
C LEU A 88 4.23 -4.27 -2.51
N TYR A 89 4.66 -4.48 -1.26
CA TYR A 89 4.10 -3.82 -0.09
C TYR A 89 4.90 -2.56 0.28
N ARG A 90 4.34 -1.77 1.19
CA ARG A 90 4.90 -0.49 1.66
C ARG A 90 6.36 -0.62 2.10
N ASP A 91 6.70 -1.68 2.83
CA ASP A 91 8.07 -1.91 3.34
C ASP A 91 9.06 -2.22 2.21
N GLN A 92 8.63 -3.01 1.21
CA GLN A 92 9.43 -3.31 0.03
C GLN A 92 9.62 -2.07 -0.86
N ILE A 93 8.58 -1.24 -1.01
CA ILE A 93 8.67 0.04 -1.73
C ILE A 93 9.70 0.95 -1.07
N LYS A 94 9.69 1.04 0.28
CA LYS A 94 10.67 1.81 1.03
C LYS A 94 12.10 1.31 0.79
N TYR A 95 12.31 -0.01 0.85
CA TYR A 95 13.59 -0.64 0.56
C TYR A 95 14.09 -0.34 -0.87
N ILE A 96 13.23 -0.46 -1.88
CA ILE A 96 13.59 -0.16 -3.28
C ILE A 96 13.92 1.33 -3.46
N LYS A 97 13.22 2.21 -2.73
CA LYS A 97 13.49 3.65 -2.73
C LYS A 97 14.83 3.99 -2.08
N GLU A 98 15.18 3.33 -0.97
CA GLU A 98 16.48 3.46 -0.32
C GLU A 98 17.63 3.02 -1.24
N GLU A 99 17.42 1.96 -2.03
CA GLU A 99 18.40 1.48 -3.02
C GLU A 99 18.44 2.34 -4.30
N GLY A 100 17.55 3.34 -4.44
CA GLY A 100 17.53 4.26 -5.59
C GLY A 100 17.03 3.65 -6.90
N LYS A 101 16.39 2.48 -6.87
CA LYS A 101 15.82 1.80 -8.06
C LYS A 101 14.33 2.10 -8.29
N TRP A 102 13.79 3.08 -7.58
CA TRP A 102 12.39 3.47 -7.71
C TRP A 102 12.13 4.34 -8.95
N PRO A 103 11.07 4.11 -9.74
CA PRO A 103 10.80 4.91 -10.93
C PRO A 103 10.27 6.29 -10.55
N LYS A 104 10.89 7.35 -11.10
CA LYS A 104 10.53 8.74 -10.81
C LYS A 104 9.07 9.09 -11.12
N GLY A 105 8.49 8.45 -12.15
CA GLY A 105 7.09 8.65 -12.55
C GLY A 105 6.06 8.32 -11.46
N PHE A 106 6.47 7.60 -10.40
CA PHE A 106 5.59 7.23 -9.28
C PHE A 106 5.86 8.00 -7.99
N GLU A 107 6.86 8.91 -7.94
CA GLU A 107 7.15 9.67 -6.71
C GLU A 107 6.10 10.74 -6.40
N GLU A 108 5.43 11.30 -7.41
CA GLU A 108 4.53 12.45 -7.25
C GLU A 108 3.10 12.08 -6.81
N GLN A 109 2.66 10.83 -7.01
CA GLN A 109 1.25 10.46 -6.75
C GLN A 109 0.97 9.91 -5.34
N ASN A 110 1.97 9.89 -4.45
CA ASN A 110 1.82 9.29 -3.12
C ASN A 110 1.20 10.23 -2.06
N SER A 111 0.70 11.42 -2.46
CA SER A 111 0.16 12.41 -1.52
C SER A 111 -1.34 12.31 -1.25
N GLU A 112 -2.13 11.52 -1.98
CA GLU A 112 -3.60 11.62 -1.89
C GLU A 112 -4.35 10.33 -1.47
N ASP A 113 -3.71 9.16 -1.45
CA ASP A 113 -4.38 7.89 -1.07
C ASP A 113 -3.70 7.21 0.13
N ILE A 114 -3.54 7.93 1.24
CA ILE A 114 -3.16 7.33 2.53
C ILE A 114 -4.42 7.00 3.32
N ASP A 115 -4.73 5.70 3.36
CA ASP A 115 -5.51 5.06 4.42
C ASP A 115 -5.15 5.68 5.79
N VAL A 116 -6.06 6.49 6.32
CA VAL A 116 -6.02 7.01 7.69
C VAL A 116 -6.26 5.83 8.64
N LYS A 117 -5.20 5.10 8.99
CA LYS A 117 -5.02 4.47 10.31
C LYS A 117 -3.69 3.73 10.45
N SER A 118 -3.07 3.96 11.60
CA SER A 118 -1.83 3.37 12.12
C SER A 118 -0.52 3.97 11.59
N SER A 119 -0.20 5.17 12.09
CA SER A 119 1.16 5.42 12.58
C SER A 119 1.03 6.03 13.98
N SER A 120 1.74 5.43 14.91
CA SER A 120 1.85 5.84 16.30
C SER A 120 2.88 6.96 16.39
N SER A 121 2.51 8.10 16.97
CA SER A 121 3.42 9.16 17.40
C SER A 121 2.90 9.74 18.71
N GLU A 122 3.58 9.40 19.79
CA GLU A 122 3.43 10.02 21.11
C GLU A 122 4.05 11.42 21.04
N ASP A 123 3.35 12.42 20.48
CA ASP A 123 3.70 13.85 20.60
C ASP A 123 2.61 14.80 20.02
N GLU A 124 1.32 14.46 20.13
CA GLU A 124 0.20 15.34 19.74
C GLU A 124 -0.92 15.36 20.80
N GLU A 125 -0.59 15.63 22.06
CA GLU A 125 -1.59 15.79 23.13
C GLU A 125 -2.53 17.00 22.97
N SER A 126 -2.39 17.81 21.91
CA SER A 126 -3.22 19.01 21.68
C SER A 126 -4.36 18.83 20.68
N GLU A 127 -4.49 17.68 20.00
CA GLU A 127 -5.61 17.38 19.09
C GLU A 127 -6.43 16.14 19.51
N LEU A 128 -6.49 15.87 20.81
CA LEU A 128 -7.45 14.89 21.33
C LEU A 128 -8.87 15.38 21.07
N PHE A 129 -9.54 14.76 20.10
CA PHE A 129 -10.96 14.96 19.82
C PHE A 129 -11.77 14.99 21.11
N VAL A 130 -12.34 16.15 21.43
CA VAL A 130 -13.19 16.30 22.62
C VAL A 130 -14.44 15.46 22.40
N ASN A 131 -14.61 14.41 23.21
CA ASN A 131 -15.81 13.59 23.17
C ASN A 131 -17.00 14.42 23.65
N THR A 132 -17.82 14.91 22.71
CA THR A 132 -18.99 15.76 22.96
C THR A 132 -20.12 15.06 23.73
N ASN A 133 -20.08 13.72 23.85
CA ASN A 133 -21.01 12.97 24.69
C ASN A 133 -20.54 12.88 26.16
N ARG A 134 -19.37 13.44 26.50
CA ARG A 134 -18.92 13.57 27.88
C ARG A 134 -19.51 14.87 28.46
N PRO A 135 -20.37 14.81 29.49
CA PRO A 135 -20.91 16.03 30.11
C PRO A 135 -19.76 16.85 30.69
N ASN A 136 -19.63 18.10 30.24
CA ASN A 136 -18.65 19.03 30.76
C ASN A 136 -19.11 19.51 32.14
N VAL A 137 -18.38 19.14 33.19
CA VAL A 137 -18.66 19.60 34.54
C VAL A 137 -17.93 20.93 34.72
N VAL A 138 -18.68 22.03 34.61
CA VAL A 138 -18.18 23.35 34.97
C VAL A 138 -18.16 23.41 36.49
N TYR A 139 -16.96 23.37 37.08
CA TYR A 139 -16.79 23.72 38.48
C TYR A 139 -16.75 25.25 38.55
N GLU A 140 -17.80 25.85 39.10
CA GLU A 140 -17.73 27.26 39.50
C GLU A 140 -16.77 27.34 40.69
N GLU A 141 -15.61 27.97 40.49
CA GLU A 141 -14.77 28.40 41.60
C GLU A 141 -15.58 29.41 42.42
N SER A 142 -16.12 28.94 43.54
CA SER A 142 -16.79 29.79 44.52
C SER A 142 -15.77 30.80 45.05
N GLU A 143 -15.94 32.07 44.65
CA GLU A 143 -15.23 33.22 45.22
C GLU A 143 -15.53 33.28 46.73
N SER A 144 -14.62 32.73 47.53
CA SER A 144 -14.64 32.86 48.99
C SER A 144 -14.38 34.31 49.34
N SER A 145 -15.44 35.06 49.66
CA SER A 145 -15.34 36.42 50.16
C SER A 145 -14.68 36.41 51.55
N GLU A 146 -13.41 36.82 51.63
CA GLU A 146 -12.74 37.15 52.89
C GLU A 146 -13.26 38.51 53.38
N ASP A 147 -14.20 38.49 54.32
CA ASP A 147 -14.63 39.68 55.07
C ASP A 147 -13.58 39.97 56.15
N THR A 148 -12.89 41.10 56.02
CA THR A 148 -11.89 41.60 56.98
C THR A 148 -12.38 42.92 57.58
N GLU A 149 -12.38 42.94 58.93
CA GLU A 149 -12.64 44.03 59.92
C GLU A 149 -14.09 44.34 60.33
#